data_AF-A0A1E8PS28-F1
#
_entry.id   AF-A0A1E8PS28-F1
#
_cell.length_a   1.000
_cell.length_b   1.000
_cell.length_c   1.000
_cell.angle_alpha   90.00
_cell.angle_beta   90.00
_cell.angle_gamma   90.00
#
_symmetry.space_group_name_H-M   'P 1'
#
loop_
_entity.id
_entity.type
_entity.pdbx_description
1 polymer ?
#
loop_
_entity_poly.entity_id
_entity_poly.type
_entity_poly.pdbx_seq_one_letter_code
_entity_poly.pdbx_strand_id
1 'polypeptide(L)'
;MALEAAHMAICDTRIVAGQVIDSTVIWSARAGGPAGPGGARPDTVLRRFSLDHFGSGFSSFDYLKALPVDDLKIDAIFVRGIAGNAINRAMVKAIHEVSHMMGLKTVAQYVENTATLALIRELGIDYAQGYAVGSPRPLAAGVN
;
A
#
# COMPACT_ATOMS: atom_id res chain seq x y z
N MET A 1 -0.19 25.49 -14.87
CA MET A 1 0.11 24.05 -14.76
C MET A 1 -0.33 23.58 -13.39
N ALA A 2 -1.56 23.06 -13.28
CA ALA A 2 -2.05 22.47 -12.05
C ALA A 2 -1.50 21.04 -11.96
N LEU A 3 -0.34 20.89 -11.31
CA LEU A 3 0.31 19.60 -11.12
C LEU A 3 -0.38 18.88 -9.96
N GLU A 4 -0.82 17.65 -10.24
CA GLU A 4 -1.68 16.80 -9.42
C GLU A 4 -1.20 16.68 -7.96
N ALA A 5 -2.13 16.90 -7.03
CA ALA A 5 -1.91 16.61 -5.62
C ALA A 5 -1.84 15.10 -5.42
N ALA A 6 -0.69 14.58 -4.99
CA ALA A 6 -0.58 13.21 -4.50
C ALA A 6 -1.59 13.02 -3.35
N HIS A 7 -2.54 12.12 -3.53
CA HIS A 7 -3.44 11.70 -2.46
C HIS A 7 -2.73 10.60 -1.66
N MET A 8 -2.17 10.98 -0.51
CA MET A 8 -1.76 9.98 0.48
C MET A 8 -3.02 9.57 1.24
N ALA A 9 -3.42 8.31 1.07
CA ALA A 9 -4.58 7.75 1.74
C ALA A 9 -4.12 6.74 2.79
N ILE A 10 -4.73 6.79 3.98
CA ILE A 10 -4.70 5.68 4.92
C ILE A 10 -5.94 4.84 4.65
N CYS A 11 -5.74 3.55 4.47
CA CYS A 11 -6.79 2.59 4.15
C CYS A 11 -6.94 1.56 5.29
N ASP A 12 -8.17 1.14 5.57
CA ASP A 12 -8.44 -0.11 6.29
C ASP A 12 -8.32 -1.26 5.29
N THR A 13 -7.34 -2.14 5.50
CA THR A 13 -6.99 -3.18 4.53
C THR A 13 -7.26 -4.56 5.09
N ARG A 14 -8.04 -5.35 4.34
CA ARG A 14 -8.36 -6.74 4.70
C ARG A 14 -7.52 -7.71 3.90
N ILE A 15 -6.89 -8.63 4.62
CA ILE A 15 -6.00 -9.65 4.07
C ILE A 15 -6.54 -11.03 4.41
N VAL A 16 -6.71 -11.88 3.40
CA VAL A 16 -7.11 -13.28 3.55
C VAL A 16 -6.14 -14.15 2.76
N ALA A 17 -5.57 -15.17 3.41
CA ALA A 17 -4.60 -16.09 2.81
C ALA A 17 -3.41 -15.40 2.11
N GLY A 18 -2.90 -14.30 2.69
CA GLY A 18 -1.78 -13.54 2.12
C GLY A 18 -2.13 -12.68 0.89
N GLN A 19 -3.42 -12.46 0.63
CA GLN A 19 -3.90 -11.62 -0.46
C GLN A 19 -4.75 -10.47 0.09
N VAL A 20 -4.55 -9.26 -0.45
CA VAL A 20 -5.41 -8.12 -0.13
C VAL A 20 -6.72 -8.27 -0.89
N ILE A 21 -7.81 -8.40 -0.15
CA ILE A 21 -9.16 -8.62 -0.72
C ILE A 21 -10.01 -7.35 -0.73
N ASP A 22 -9.67 -6.37 0.13
CA ASP A 22 -10.39 -5.09 0.24
C ASP A 22 -9.47 -4.01 0.83
N SER A 23 -9.70 -2.77 0.44
CA SER A 23 -9.04 -1.58 0.99
C SER A 23 -10.03 -0.40 0.95
N THR A 24 -10.45 0.07 2.12
CA THR A 24 -11.34 1.23 2.25
C THR A 24 -10.54 2.43 2.72
N VAL A 25 -10.57 3.53 1.97
CA VAL A 25 -9.92 4.80 2.38
C VAL A 25 -10.63 5.35 3.62
N ILE A 26 -9.91 5.46 4.73
CA ILE A 26 -10.41 6.02 6.00
C ILE A 26 -10.00 7.48 6.19
N TRP A 27 -8.92 7.90 5.55
CA TRP A 27 -8.39 9.26 5.61
C TRP A 27 -7.56 9.55 4.36
N SER A 28 -7.62 10.77 3.85
CA SER A 28 -6.78 11.22 2.75
C SER A 28 -6.27 12.63 3.01
N ALA A 29 -4.95 12.83 2.97
CA ALA A 29 -4.36 14.16 2.90
C ALA A 29 -4.10 14.57 1.45
N ARG A 30 -4.28 15.86 1.18
CA ARG A 30 -3.69 16.52 0.02
C ARG A 30 -2.35 17.11 0.45
N ALA A 31 -1.31 16.96 -0.36
CA ALA A 31 -0.02 17.61 -0.10
C ALA A 31 -0.20 19.14 0.02
N GLY A 32 -0.21 19.69 1.25
CA GLY A 32 -0.42 21.12 1.47
C GLY A 32 -0.83 21.63 2.86
N GLY A 33 -0.69 20.87 3.96
CA GLY A 33 -1.00 21.41 5.30
C GLY A 33 -0.52 20.51 6.45
N PRO A 34 -0.32 21.05 7.66
CA PRO A 34 0.28 20.32 8.77
C PRO A 34 -0.62 19.17 9.24
N ALA A 35 0.00 18.06 9.65
CA ALA A 35 -0.66 16.93 10.29
C ALA A 35 -1.39 17.42 11.55
N GLY A 36 -2.72 17.27 11.56
CA GLY A 36 -3.55 17.56 12.74
C GLY A 36 -3.22 16.62 13.90
N PRO A 37 -3.41 17.06 15.16
CA PRO A 37 -2.99 16.29 16.33
C PRO A 37 -3.92 15.10 16.57
N GLY A 38 -3.35 14.07 17.19
CA GLY A 38 -3.92 12.74 17.32
C GLY A 38 -5.33 12.68 17.91
N GLY A 39 -6.06 11.66 17.45
CA GLY A 39 -7.20 11.09 18.16
C GLY A 39 -6.84 9.67 18.55
N ALA A 40 -6.67 9.42 19.85
CA ALA A 40 -6.67 8.07 20.40
C ALA A 40 -7.94 7.33 19.94
N ARG A 41 -7.82 6.05 19.56
CA ARG A 41 -9.00 5.21 19.30
C ARG A 41 -9.38 4.45 20.56
N PRO A 42 -10.65 4.52 21.00
CA PRO A 42 -11.17 3.64 22.03
C PRO A 42 -11.26 2.20 21.47
N ASP A 43 -11.12 1.24 22.38
CA ASP A 43 -11.56 -0.16 22.31
C ASP A 43 -11.32 -1.01 21.02
N THR A 44 -10.28 -1.84 21.11
CA THR A 44 -10.13 -3.22 20.57
C THR A 44 -10.97 -3.59 19.34
N VAL A 45 -10.60 -3.07 18.18
CA VAL A 45 -10.80 -3.77 16.91
C VAL A 45 -9.42 -3.90 16.24
N LEU A 46 -8.96 -5.12 15.99
CA LEU A 46 -7.74 -5.42 15.23
C LEU A 46 -7.96 -4.99 13.76
N ARG A 47 -7.85 -3.69 13.48
CA ARG A 47 -7.87 -3.14 12.11
C ARG A 47 -6.44 -2.85 11.70
N ARG A 48 -6.04 -3.36 10.52
CA ARG A 48 -4.76 -3.05 9.90
C ARG A 48 -4.90 -1.80 9.05
N PHE A 49 -4.09 -0.79 9.34
CA PHE A 49 -4.03 0.44 8.55
C PHE A 49 -2.91 0.35 7.53
N SER A 50 -3.20 0.72 6.30
CA SER A 50 -2.23 0.73 5.20
C SER A 50 -2.02 2.15 4.69
N LEU A 51 -0.77 2.53 4.41
CA LEU A 51 -0.49 3.74 3.65
C LEU A 51 -0.56 3.44 2.14
N ASP A 52 -1.41 4.16 1.41
CA ASP A 52 -1.60 3.96 -0.01
C ASP A 52 -0.67 4.81 -0.90
N HIS A 53 -0.42 4.32 -2.11
CA HIS A 53 0.31 5.00 -3.18
C HIS A 53 1.75 5.42 -2.85
N PHE A 54 2.47 4.61 -2.05
CA PHE A 54 3.84 4.94 -1.63
C PHE A 54 4.82 4.95 -2.81
N GLY A 55 5.62 6.03 -2.87
CA GLY A 55 6.58 6.37 -3.90
C GLY A 55 5.98 7.15 -5.09
N SER A 56 4.68 7.41 -5.10
CA SER A 56 4.08 8.41 -5.99
C SER A 56 4.11 9.81 -5.31
N GLY A 57 4.58 10.83 -6.05
CA GLY A 57 4.61 12.21 -5.57
C GLY A 57 5.44 12.46 -4.30
N PHE A 58 4.83 13.04 -3.26
CA PHE A 58 5.49 13.51 -2.03
C PHE A 58 5.59 12.46 -0.91
N SER A 59 5.25 11.19 -1.18
CA SER A 59 5.39 10.13 -0.19
C SER A 59 6.87 9.80 0.06
N SER A 60 7.35 10.07 1.27
CA SER A 60 8.73 9.79 1.70
C SER A 60 8.75 8.91 2.95
N PHE A 61 9.87 8.23 3.19
CA PHE A 61 10.07 7.45 4.42
C PHE A 61 10.03 8.31 5.68
N ASP A 62 10.31 9.61 5.59
CA ASP A 62 10.23 10.50 6.76
C ASP A 62 8.79 10.72 7.21
N TYR A 63 7.83 10.83 6.29
CA TYR A 63 6.41 10.84 6.66
C TYR A 63 5.98 9.52 7.29
N LEU A 64 6.48 8.40 6.75
CA LEU A 64 6.11 7.07 7.20
C LEU A 64 6.47 6.82 8.68
N LYS A 65 7.57 7.40 9.18
CA LYS A 65 8.00 7.27 10.58
C LYS A 65 6.97 7.77 11.59
N ALA A 66 6.13 8.73 11.20
CA ALA A 66 5.18 9.40 12.09
C ALA A 66 3.73 8.87 11.95
N LEU A 67 3.48 7.96 11.01
CA LEU A 67 2.13 7.47 10.72
C LEU A 67 1.85 6.13 11.42
N PRO A 68 0.70 5.98 12.10
CA PRO A 68 0.32 4.73 12.76
C PRO A 68 -0.30 3.77 11.73
N VAL A 69 0.53 3.21 10.85
CA VAL A 69 0.15 2.21 9.84
C VAL A 69 0.87 0.89 10.07
N ASP A 70 0.24 -0.21 9.68
CA ASP A 70 0.73 -1.58 9.77
C ASP A 70 1.34 -2.06 8.44
N ASP A 71 0.81 -1.55 7.32
CA ASP A 71 1.25 -1.91 5.98
C ASP A 71 1.54 -0.69 5.12
N LEU A 72 2.39 -0.88 4.12
CA LEU A 72 2.73 0.10 3.10
C LEU A 72 2.40 -0.48 1.72
N LYS A 73 1.54 0.22 0.96
CA LYS A 73 1.15 -0.19 -0.38
C LYS A 73 2.02 0.53 -1.41
N ILE A 74 2.84 -0.27 -2.10
CA ILE A 74 3.74 0.19 -3.16
C ILE A 74 2.90 0.53 -4.39
N ASP A 75 3.09 1.74 -4.91
CA ASP A 75 2.29 2.24 -6.01
C ASP A 75 2.50 1.48 -7.34
N ALA A 76 1.46 1.52 -8.18
CA ALA A 76 1.45 0.95 -9.52
C ALA A 76 2.63 1.40 -10.39
N ILE A 77 3.13 2.63 -10.21
CA ILE A 77 4.23 3.16 -11.05
C ILE A 77 5.51 2.31 -10.96
N PHE A 78 5.74 1.62 -9.85
CA PHE A 78 6.87 0.72 -9.69
C PHE A 78 6.52 -0.72 -10.06
N VAL A 79 5.30 -1.16 -9.76
CA VAL A 79 4.89 -2.56 -9.96
C VAL A 79 4.55 -2.87 -11.43
N ARG A 80 3.95 -1.92 -12.14
CA ARG A 80 3.62 -2.11 -13.56
C ARG A 80 4.90 -2.22 -14.39
N GLY A 81 4.96 -3.23 -15.25
CA GLY A 81 6.10 -3.48 -16.12
C GLY A 81 7.38 -3.95 -15.40
N ILE A 82 7.31 -4.33 -14.11
CA ILE A 82 8.48 -4.72 -13.31
C ILE A 82 9.29 -5.89 -13.92
N ALA A 83 8.66 -6.75 -14.72
CA ALA A 83 9.36 -7.82 -15.45
C ALA A 83 10.40 -7.30 -16.45
N GLY A 84 10.11 -6.20 -17.13
CA GLY A 84 11.00 -5.60 -18.13
C GLY A 84 11.93 -4.52 -17.57
N ASN A 85 11.78 -4.12 -16.30
CA ASN A 85 12.44 -2.94 -15.76
C ASN A 85 13.24 -3.26 -14.48
N ALA A 86 14.57 -3.33 -14.63
CA ALA A 86 15.48 -3.61 -13.52
C ALA A 86 15.51 -2.51 -12.45
N ILE A 87 15.29 -1.25 -12.84
CA ILE A 87 15.22 -0.13 -11.90
C ILE A 87 13.98 -0.28 -11.03
N ASN A 88 12.82 -0.58 -11.63
CA ASN A 88 11.61 -0.84 -10.87
C ASN A 88 11.77 -2.00 -9.88
N ARG A 89 12.45 -3.09 -10.28
CA ARG A 89 12.78 -4.20 -9.36
C ARG A 89 13.61 -3.74 -8.17
N ALA A 90 14.67 -2.97 -8.43
CA ALA A 90 15.53 -2.44 -7.37
C ALA A 90 14.76 -1.51 -6.42
N MET A 91 13.91 -0.63 -6.97
CA MET A 91 13.07 0.28 -6.19
C MET A 91 12.08 -0.47 -5.31
N VAL A 92 11.34 -1.45 -5.86
CA VAL A 92 10.39 -2.27 -5.08
C VAL A 92 11.10 -3.04 -3.97
N LYS A 93 12.28 -3.62 -4.23
CA LYS A 93 13.09 -4.31 -3.24
C LYS A 93 13.55 -3.37 -2.11
N ALA A 94 14.06 -2.18 -2.46
CA ALA A 94 14.50 -1.20 -1.47
C ALA A 94 13.33 -0.70 -0.60
N ILE A 95 12.17 -0.43 -1.20
CA ILE A 95 10.96 -0.04 -0.47
C ILE A 95 10.55 -1.14 0.51
N HIS A 96 10.58 -2.39 0.08
CA HIS A 96 10.29 -3.54 0.93
C HIS A 96 11.25 -3.66 2.12
N GLU A 97 12.56 -3.62 1.87
CA GLU A 97 13.57 -3.77 2.91
C GLU A 97 13.46 -2.67 3.97
N VAL A 98 13.35 -1.40 3.55
CA VAL A 98 13.21 -0.27 4.48
C VAL A 98 11.89 -0.37 5.25
N SER A 99 10.78 -0.74 4.60
CA SER A 99 9.49 -0.91 5.28
C SER A 99 9.55 -2.00 6.35
N HIS A 100 10.18 -3.14 6.05
CA HIS A 100 10.37 -4.23 7.02
C HIS A 100 11.24 -3.83 8.19
N MET A 101 12.31 -3.04 7.98
CA MET A 101 13.12 -2.50 9.07
C MET A 101 12.32 -1.56 9.99
N MET A 102 11.28 -0.92 9.46
CA MET A 102 10.33 -0.10 10.24
C MET A 102 9.21 -0.94 10.90
N GLY A 103 9.23 -2.27 10.76
CA GLY A 103 8.21 -3.18 11.29
C GLY A 103 6.94 -3.25 10.43
N LEU A 104 6.96 -2.67 9.24
CA LEU A 104 5.81 -2.61 8.33
C LEU A 104 5.83 -3.78 7.36
N LYS A 105 4.63 -4.21 6.98
CA LYS A 105 4.43 -5.15 5.88
C LYS A 105 4.22 -4.39 4.58
N THR A 106 4.43 -5.06 3.45
CA THR A 106 4.30 -4.42 2.13
C THR A 106 3.28 -5.08 1.24
N VAL A 107 2.55 -4.25 0.50
CA VAL A 107 1.57 -4.66 -0.50
C VAL A 107 1.99 -4.14 -1.87
N ALA A 108 2.24 -5.00 -2.84
CA ALA A 108 2.38 -4.58 -4.23
C ALA A 108 1.00 -4.38 -4.87
N GLN A 109 0.72 -3.18 -5.37
CA GLN A 109 -0.53 -2.87 -6.05
C GLN A 109 -0.47 -3.05 -7.57
N TYR A 110 -1.63 -3.21 -8.19
CA TYR A 110 -1.78 -3.37 -9.64
C TYR A 110 -0.99 -4.56 -10.20
N VAL A 111 -0.99 -5.69 -9.48
CA VAL A 111 -0.44 -6.96 -9.96
C VAL A 111 -1.43 -7.59 -10.96
N GLU A 112 -1.25 -7.27 -12.25
CA GLU A 112 -2.22 -7.56 -13.31
C GLU A 112 -1.97 -8.89 -14.06
N ASN A 113 -0.78 -9.48 -13.94
CA ASN A 113 -0.45 -10.76 -14.60
C ASN A 113 0.42 -11.68 -13.73
N THR A 114 0.50 -12.96 -14.12
CA THR A 114 1.22 -14.00 -13.38
C THR A 114 2.73 -13.80 -13.34
N ALA A 115 3.32 -13.21 -14.39
CA ALA A 115 4.76 -12.90 -14.42
C ALA A 115 5.12 -11.82 -13.38
N THR A 116 4.32 -10.76 -13.29
CA THR A 116 4.45 -9.75 -12.23
C THR A 116 4.25 -10.40 -10.85
N LEU A 117 3.23 -11.24 -10.65
CA LEU A 117 2.99 -11.90 -9.37
C LEU A 117 4.17 -12.80 -8.94
N ALA A 118 4.77 -13.54 -9.86
CA ALA A 118 5.93 -14.37 -9.59
C ALA A 118 7.14 -13.54 -9.13
N LEU A 119 7.41 -12.42 -9.81
CA LEU A 119 8.48 -11.50 -9.43
C LEU A 119 8.24 -10.84 -8.07
N ILE A 120 7.01 -10.41 -7.79
CA ILE A 120 6.66 -9.83 -6.49
C ILE A 120 6.91 -10.83 -5.35
N ARG A 121 6.61 -12.12 -5.56
CA ARG A 121 6.94 -13.19 -4.61
C ARG A 121 8.45 -13.41 -4.46
N GLU A 122 9.18 -13.42 -5.56
CA GLU A 122 10.64 -13.57 -5.57
C GLU A 122 11.33 -12.42 -4.81
N LEU A 123 10.82 -11.20 -4.95
CA LEU A 123 11.31 -10.02 -4.24
C LEU A 123 10.97 -10.01 -2.75
N GLY A 124 10.22 -10.99 -2.25
CA GLY A 124 9.88 -11.12 -0.83
C GLY A 124 8.70 -10.26 -0.36
N ILE A 125 7.98 -9.60 -1.27
CA ILE A 125 6.84 -8.74 -0.91
C ILE A 125 5.76 -9.57 -0.21
N ASP A 126 5.27 -9.06 0.93
CA ASP A 126 4.37 -9.81 1.81
C ASP A 126 3.01 -10.10 1.17
N TYR A 127 2.45 -9.11 0.46
CA TYR A 127 1.12 -9.19 -0.11
C TYR A 127 1.03 -8.60 -1.52
N ALA A 128 0.05 -9.05 -2.29
CA ALA A 128 -0.23 -8.55 -3.63
C ALA A 128 -1.71 -8.18 -3.78
N GLN A 129 -1.98 -7.12 -4.55
CA GLN A 129 -3.30 -6.66 -4.95
C GLN A 129 -3.34 -6.42 -6.46
N GLY A 130 -4.32 -6.99 -7.16
CA GLY A 130 -4.52 -6.78 -8.61
C GLY A 130 -5.23 -7.95 -9.30
N TYR A 131 -5.51 -7.81 -10.59
CA TYR A 131 -6.31 -8.80 -11.35
C TYR A 131 -5.71 -10.22 -11.40
N ALA A 132 -4.39 -10.38 -11.28
CA ALA A 132 -3.77 -11.70 -11.20
C ALA A 132 -4.00 -12.39 -9.84
N VAL A 133 -4.41 -11.63 -8.83
CA VAL A 133 -4.79 -12.10 -7.50
C VAL A 133 -6.31 -12.33 -7.45
N GLY A 134 -7.07 -11.33 -7.90
CA GLY A 134 -8.53 -11.40 -8.01
C GLY A 134 -9.12 -10.07 -8.44
N SER A 135 -10.23 -10.11 -9.18
CA SER A 135 -10.94 -8.88 -9.57
C SER A 135 -11.64 -8.24 -8.36
N PRO A 136 -11.74 -6.90 -8.32
CA PRO A 136 -12.57 -6.21 -7.33
C PRO A 136 -13.99 -6.77 -7.34
N ARG A 137 -14.56 -6.97 -6.16
CA ARG A 137 -15.95 -7.39 -5.99
C ARG A 137 -16.62 -6.43 -5.02
N PRO A 138 -17.93 -6.17 -5.16
CA PRO A 138 -18.66 -5.44 -4.15
C PRO A 138 -18.44 -6.10 -2.79
N LEU A 139 -18.18 -5.28 -1.77
CA LEU A 139 -18.27 -5.73 -0.39
C LEU A 139 -19.68 -6.28 -0.20
N ALA A 140 -19.80 -7.58 0.05
CA ALA A 140 -21.08 -8.17 0.39
C ALA A 140 -21.60 -7.40 1.61
N ALA A 141 -22.77 -6.76 1.47
CA ALA A 141 -23.41 -6.07 2.57
C ALA A 141 -23.73 -7.11 3.66
N GLY A 142 -22.93 -7.15 4.71
CA GLY A 142 -23.12 -8.07 5.84
C GLY A 142 -21.96 -9.04 6.04
N VAL A 143 -20.90 -8.55 6.67
CA VAL A 143 -20.20 -9.36 7.67
C VAL A 143 -20.33 -8.54 8.95
N ASN A 144 -21.38 -8.86 9.72
CA ASN A 144 -21.50 -8.47 11.13
C ASN A 144 -20.48 -9.27 11.95
#